data_AF-A0A9P5NH70-F1
#
_entry.id   AF-A0A9P5NH70-F1
#
_cell.length_a   1.000
_cell.length_b   1.000
_cell.length_c   1.000
_cell.angle_alpha   90.00
_cell.angle_beta   90.00
_cell.angle_gamma   90.00
#
_symmetry.space_group_name_H-M   'P 1'
#
loop_
_entity.id
_entity.type
_entity.pdbx_description
1 polymer ?
#
loop_
_entity_poly.entity_id
_entity_poly.type
_entity_poly.pdbx_seq_one_letter_code
_entity_poly.pdbx_strand_id
1 'polypeptide(L)' 'CICEEELDCSADNVIECRRPGCEMQWYHLACVKLQQKPRNWTCKACKKSDSR' A
#
# COMPACT_ATOMS: atom_id res chain seq x y z
N CYS A 1 -2.93 6.89 -3.01
CA CYS A 1 -1.57 6.72 -2.45
C CYS A 1 -1.24 7.96 -1.60
N ILE A 2 -0.20 7.94 -0.76
CA ILE A 2 0.24 9.13 0.01
C ILE A 2 0.83 10.27 -0.85
N CYS A 3 1.08 10.02 -2.14
CA CYS A 3 1.65 11.00 -3.06
C CYS A 3 0.60 11.86 -3.78
N GLU A 4 -0.70 11.68 -3.49
CA GLU A 4 -1.82 12.41 -4.11
C GLU A 4 -1.93 12.26 -5.65
N GLU A 5 -1.01 11.54 -6.29
CA GLU A 5 -1.08 11.18 -7.70
C GLU A 5 -2.12 10.08 -7.99
N GLU A 6 -2.61 10.07 -9.23
CA GLU A 6 -3.53 9.05 -9.73
C GLU A 6 -2.91 7.65 -9.61
N LEU A 7 -3.72 6.72 -9.13
CA LEU A 7 -3.36 5.32 -9.02
C LEU A 7 -4.02 4.56 -10.17
N ASP A 8 -3.19 3.96 -11.02
CA ASP A 8 -3.68 2.94 -11.93
C ASP A 8 -3.66 1.59 -11.21
N CYS A 9 -4.82 1.18 -10.68
CA CYS A 9 -4.95 -0.07 -9.93
C CYS A 9 -4.62 -1.33 -10.76
N SER A 10 -4.58 -1.22 -12.08
CA SER A 10 -4.25 -2.31 -12.99
C SER A 10 -2.74 -2.40 -13.25
N ALA A 11 -1.96 -1.43 -12.81
CA ALA A 11 -0.54 -1.35 -13.10
C ALA A 11 0.34 -2.22 -12.17
N ASP A 12 1.43 -2.75 -12.72
CA ASP A 12 2.40 -3.55 -11.97
C ASP A 12 3.22 -2.75 -10.95
N ASN A 13 3.12 -1.43 -10.97
CA ASN A 13 3.79 -0.54 -10.03
C ASN A 13 2.95 -0.22 -8.77
N VAL A 14 1.76 -0.80 -8.59
CA VAL A 14 0.92 -0.61 -7.40
C VAL A 14 0.76 -1.88 -6.56
N ILE A 15 0.52 -1.70 -5.27
CA ILE A 15 0.30 -2.78 -4.30
C ILE A 15 -0.90 -2.47 -3.40
N GLU A 16 -1.70 -3.50 -3.15
CA GLU A 16 -2.82 -3.46 -2.22
C GLU A 16 -2.34 -3.78 -0.79
N CYS A 17 -2.84 -3.01 0.18
CA CYS A 17 -2.69 -3.28 1.59
C CYS A 17 -3.62 -4.43 2.00
N ARG A 18 -3.05 -5.51 2.55
CA ARG A 18 -3.83 -6.68 2.99
C ARG A 18 -4.78 -6.41 4.16
N ARG A 19 -4.62 -5.28 4.89
CA ARG A 19 -5.45 -5.02 6.08
C ARG A 19 -6.86 -4.60 5.65
N PRO A 20 -7.91 -5.36 6.05
CA PRO A 20 -9.28 -4.99 5.74
C PRO A 20 -9.63 -3.67 6.40
N GLY A 21 -10.33 -2.79 5.67
CA GLY A 21 -10.67 -1.44 6.14
C GLY A 21 -9.49 -0.45 6.13
N CYS A 22 -8.39 -0.76 5.42
CA CYS A 22 -7.36 0.23 5.16
C CYS A 22 -7.96 1.40 4.36
N GLU A 23 -7.85 2.63 4.85
CA GLU A 23 -8.44 3.82 4.20
C GLU A 23 -7.94 4.02 2.76
N MET A 24 -6.64 3.85 2.53
CA MET A 24 -6.03 4.11 1.22
C MET A 24 -6.10 2.90 0.28
N GLN A 25 -6.12 1.67 0.81
CA GLN A 25 -6.11 0.38 0.10
C GLN A 25 -4.91 0.16 -0.85
N TRP A 26 -4.62 1.08 -1.77
CA TRP A 26 -3.62 0.98 -2.82
C TRP A 26 -2.49 2.00 -2.68
N TYR A 27 -1.28 1.56 -3.04
CA TYR A 27 -0.06 2.35 -2.95
C TYR A 27 0.87 2.07 -4.12
N HIS A 28 1.58 3.08 -4.62
CA HIS A 28 2.71 2.85 -5.51
C HIS A 28 3.82 2.15 -4.76
N LEU A 29 4.41 1.11 -5.38
CA LEU A 29 5.60 0.42 -4.88
C LEU A 29 6.71 1.42 -4.56
N ALA A 30 6.94 2.40 -5.44
CA ALA A 30 7.93 3.46 -5.23
C ALA A 30 7.64 4.30 -3.97
N CYS A 31 6.40 4.72 -3.76
CA CYS A 31 6.00 5.51 -2.58
C CYS A 31 6.18 4.75 -1.26
N VAL A 32 6.09 3.43 -1.30
CA VAL A 32 6.30 2.56 -0.13
C VAL A 32 7.69 1.92 -0.10
N LYS A 33 8.59 2.36 -0.98
CA LYS A 33 9.98 1.90 -1.12
C LYS A 33 10.11 0.39 -1.32
N LEU A 34 9.20 -0.18 -2.10
CA LEU A 34 9.23 -1.57 -2.54
C LEU A 34 9.72 -1.64 -3.98
N GLN A 35 10.55 -2.64 -4.27
CA GLN A 35 11.01 -2.94 -5.64
C GLN A 35 10.17 -4.03 -6.30
N GLN A 36 9.49 -4.87 -5.51
CA GLN A 36 8.63 -5.97 -5.97
C GLN A 36 7.36 -5.98 -5.12
N LYS A 37 6.30 -6.67 -5.56
CA LYS A 37 5.03 -6.82 -4.81
C LYS A 37 5.11 -7.97 -3.79
N PRO A 38 5.35 -7.73 -2.49
CA PRO A 38 5.28 -8.79 -1.48
C PRO A 38 3.84 -9.30 -1.32
N ARG A 39 3.70 -10.62 -1.19
CA ARG A 39 2.39 -11.31 -1.08
C ARG A 39 1.58 -10.92 0.16
N ASN A 40 2.24 -10.57 1.26
CA ASN A 40 1.60 -10.26 2.56
C ASN A 40 1.91 -8.83 3.00
N TRP A 41 1.76 -7.88 2.09
CA TRP A 41 2.11 -6.50 2.39
C TRP A 41 1.05 -5.79 3.24
N THR A 42 1.51 -4.89 4.11
CA THR A 42 0.67 -4.02 4.91
C THR A 42 1.31 -2.65 4.97
N CYS A 43 0.52 -1.61 4.76
CA CYS A 43 1.00 -0.24 4.76
C CYS A 43 1.46 0.19 6.15
N LYS A 44 2.29 1.25 6.21
CA LYS A 44 2.83 1.76 7.48
C LYS A 44 1.73 2.22 8.45
N ALA A 45 0.63 2.79 7.95
CA ALA A 45 -0.48 3.25 8.77
C ALA A 45 -1.15 2.08 9.51
N CYS A 46 -1.45 0.99 8.78
CA CYS A 46 -2.02 -0.20 9.39
C CYS A 46 -1.04 -0.95 10.30
N LYS A 47 0.27 -0.96 9.97
CA LYS A 47 1.30 -1.54 10.86
C LYS A 47 1.38 -0.83 12.21
N LYS A 48 1.25 0.51 12.23
CA LYS A 48 1.23 1.28 13.49
C LYS A 48 -0.04 1.06 14.32
N SER A 49 -1.15 0.69 13.67
CA SER A 49 -2.44 0.48 14.34
C SER A 49 -2.56 -0.89 15.01
N ASP A 50 -1.65 -1.82 14.71
CA ASP A 50 -1.61 -3.19 15.25
C ASP A 50 -0.95 -3.28 16.65
N SER A 51 -0.47 -2.16 17.20
CA SER A 51 0.29 -2.10 18.45
C SER A 51 -0.53 -1.63 19.66
N ARG A 52 -1.84 -1.91 19.70
CA ARG A 52 -2.73 -1.55 20.82
C ARG A 52 -3.46 -2.77 21.37
#